data_AF-A7T7U7-F1
#
_entry.id   AF-A7T7U7-F1
#
_cell.length_a   1.000
_cell.length_b   1.000
_cell.length_c   1.000
_cell.angle_alpha   90.00
_cell.angle_beta   90.00
_cell.angle_gamma   90.00
#
_symmetry.space_group_name_H-M   'P 1'
#
loop_
_entity.id
_entity.type
_entity.pdbx_description
1 polymer ?
#
loop_
_entity_poly.entity_id
_entity_poly.type
_entity_poly.pdbx_seq_one_letter_code
_entity_poly.pdbx_strand_id
1 'polypeptide(L)'
;CRRCQTQFCYRCGRHFRGNRFLGDHHDALSVFGCKYKYKPDNPTQRKAARGALLSAKVLALPFVAGAAAGAGCVVLGLGIFIVPAYVSYKVIKKRKNAK
;
A
#
# COMPACT_ATOMS: atom_id res chain seq x y z
N CYS A 1 -17.80 -14.14 -9.18
CA CYS A 1 -18.70 -13.19 -9.89
C CYS A 1 -19.70 -12.62 -8.89
N ARG A 2 -19.89 -11.29 -8.76
CA ARG A 2 -20.88 -10.73 -7.80
C ARG A 2 -22.32 -11.20 -8.04
N ARG A 3 -22.68 -11.53 -9.29
CA ARG A 3 -24.02 -12.07 -9.63
C ARG A 3 -24.15 -13.58 -9.39
N CYS A 4 -23.08 -14.35 -9.60
CA CYS A 4 -23.17 -15.82 -9.61
C CYS A 4 -22.52 -16.47 -8.37
N GLN A 5 -21.83 -15.70 -7.52
CA GLN A 5 -21.01 -16.15 -6.37
C GLN A 5 -20.01 -17.30 -6.66
N THR A 6 -19.78 -17.64 -7.92
CA THR A 6 -18.80 -18.65 -8.30
C THR A 6 -17.37 -18.11 -8.14
N GLN A 7 -16.45 -19.01 -7.81
CA GLN A 7 -15.00 -18.77 -7.71
C GLN A 7 -14.27 -18.97 -9.06
N PHE A 8 -15.00 -19.01 -10.17
CA PHE A 8 -14.48 -19.34 -11.49
C PHE A 8 -14.99 -18.39 -12.58
N CYS A 9 -14.10 -18.02 -13.49
CA CYS A 9 -14.43 -17.21 -14.65
C CYS A 9 -14.68 -18.06 -15.89
N TYR A 10 -15.94 -18.14 -16.31
CA TYR A 10 -16.35 -18.88 -17.51
C TYR A 10 -15.77 -18.33 -18.82
N ARG A 11 -15.37 -17.05 -18.87
CA ARG A 11 -14.76 -16.47 -20.08
C ARG A 11 -13.33 -16.93 -20.29
N CYS A 12 -12.53 -17.00 -19.22
CA CYS A 12 -11.09 -17.28 -19.32
C CYS A 12 -10.67 -18.62 -18.76
N GLY A 13 -11.59 -19.40 -18.19
CA GLY A 13 -11.30 -20.71 -17.62
C GLY A 13 -10.39 -20.67 -16.38
N ARG A 14 -10.37 -19.55 -15.63
CA ARG A 14 -9.49 -19.40 -14.46
C ARG A 14 -10.29 -19.14 -13.19
N HIS A 15 -9.79 -19.63 -12.07
CA HIS A 15 -10.31 -19.30 -10.76
C HIS A 15 -10.02 -17.84 -10.39
N PHE A 16 -10.95 -17.22 -9.67
CA PHE A 16 -10.73 -15.92 -9.08
C PHE A 16 -9.69 -16.08 -7.97
N ARG A 17 -8.45 -15.66 -8.25
CA ARG A 17 -7.38 -15.53 -7.26
C ARG A 17 -6.96 -14.07 -7.25
N GLY A 18 -6.82 -13.51 -6.07
CA GLY A 18 -6.53 -12.11 -5.89
C GLY A 18 -5.84 -11.87 -4.57
N ASN A 19 -4.90 -10.95 -4.58
CA ASN A 19 -4.34 -10.36 -3.38
C ASN A 19 -4.21 -8.85 -3.62
N ARG A 20 -4.08 -8.07 -2.55
CA ARG A 20 -4.02 -6.60 -2.63
C ARG A 20 -2.89 -6.08 -3.53
N PHE A 21 -1.84 -6.88 -3.72
CA PHE A 21 -0.62 -6.50 -4.43
C PHE A 21 -0.67 -6.80 -5.95
N LEU A 22 -1.00 -8.03 -6.31
CA LEU A 22 -1.10 -8.54 -7.69
C LEU A 22 -2.47 -8.23 -8.32
N GLY A 23 -3.45 -7.84 -7.50
CA GLY A 23 -4.79 -7.40 -7.88
C GLY A 23 -5.77 -8.54 -8.07
N ASP A 24 -7.01 -8.17 -8.39
CA ASP A 24 -8.11 -9.11 -8.52
C ASP A 24 -8.40 -9.44 -9.98
N HIS A 25 -9.12 -10.54 -10.21
CA HIS A 25 -9.50 -10.96 -11.55
C HIS A 25 -10.38 -9.94 -12.31
N HIS A 26 -11.14 -9.14 -11.57
CA HIS A 26 -12.04 -8.16 -12.15
C HIS A 26 -11.32 -6.94 -12.70
N ASP A 27 -10.09 -6.67 -12.29
CA ASP A 27 -9.32 -5.54 -12.79
C ASP A 27 -8.72 -5.84 -14.17
N ALA A 28 -8.71 -4.85 -15.05
CA ALA A 28 -8.23 -5.03 -16.42
C ALA A 28 -6.70 -5.17 -16.49
N LEU A 29 -6.02 -4.46 -15.59
CA LEU A 29 -4.57 -4.25 -15.55
C LEU A 29 -3.87 -5.04 -14.43
N SER A 30 -4.62 -5.78 -13.59
CA SER A 30 -4.03 -6.66 -12.59
C SER A 30 -3.36 -7.88 -13.25
N VAL A 31 -2.41 -8.48 -12.54
CA VAL A 31 -1.69 -9.67 -13.03
C VAL A 31 -2.66 -10.84 -13.20
N PHE A 32 -3.57 -11.02 -12.23
CA PHE A 32 -4.61 -12.06 -12.26
C PHE A 32 -5.88 -11.68 -13.01
N GLY A 33 -5.91 -10.50 -13.62
CA GLY A 33 -7.05 -9.97 -14.38
C GLY A 33 -7.45 -10.87 -15.55
N CYS A 34 -8.73 -10.84 -15.91
CA CYS A 34 -9.25 -11.58 -17.06
C CYS A 34 -8.49 -11.24 -18.35
N LYS A 35 -8.14 -12.27 -19.16
CA LYS A 35 -7.49 -12.11 -20.48
C LYS A 35 -8.32 -11.23 -21.42
N TYR A 36 -9.64 -11.40 -21.38
CA TYR A 36 -10.58 -10.79 -22.31
C TYR A 36 -10.98 -9.36 -21.97
N LYS A 37 -10.52 -8.82 -20.84
CA LYS A 37 -10.88 -7.46 -20.40
C LYS A 37 -9.90 -6.39 -20.92
N TYR A 38 -8.67 -6.77 -21.26
CA TYR A 38 -7.66 -5.85 -21.76
C TYR A 38 -6.88 -6.49 -22.91
N LYS A 39 -6.93 -5.88 -24.09
CA LYS A 39 -6.22 -6.32 -25.31
C LYS A 39 -6.31 -7.85 -25.52
N PRO A 40 -7.50 -8.43 -25.74
CA PRO A 40 -7.68 -9.89 -25.85
C PRO A 40 -6.75 -10.53 -26.90
N ASP A 41 -6.64 -9.89 -28.06
CA ASP A 41 -5.97 -10.40 -29.26
C ASP A 41 -4.44 -10.23 -29.22
N ASN A 42 -3.95 -9.30 -28.40
CA ASN A 42 -2.53 -8.95 -28.33
C ASN A 42 -1.92 -9.36 -26.97
N PRO A 43 -1.43 -10.61 -26.84
CA PRO A 43 -0.93 -11.14 -25.56
C PRO A 43 0.35 -10.46 -25.07
N THR A 44 1.23 -10.04 -25.98
CA THR A 44 2.52 -9.40 -25.66
C THR A 44 2.29 -8.03 -25.02
N GLN A 45 1.49 -7.17 -25.66
CA GLN A 45 1.15 -5.84 -25.13
C GLN A 45 0.41 -5.95 -23.78
N ARG A 46 -0.47 -6.94 -23.62
CA ARG A 46 -1.14 -7.20 -22.34
C ARG A 46 -0.15 -7.57 -21.24
N LYS A 47 0.79 -8.49 -21.52
CA LYS A 47 1.83 -8.88 -20.55
C LYS A 47 2.73 -7.69 -20.21
N ALA A 48 3.11 -6.88 -21.19
CA ALA A 48 3.93 -5.70 -20.98
C ALA A 48 3.24 -4.67 -20.08
N ALA A 49 1.99 -4.31 -20.36
CA ALA A 49 1.24 -3.34 -19.56
C ALA A 49 1.05 -3.81 -18.10
N ARG A 50 0.70 -5.09 -17.90
CA ARG A 50 0.55 -5.67 -16.56
C ARG A 50 1.89 -5.80 -15.83
N GLY A 51 2.96 -6.15 -16.55
CA GLY A 51 4.32 -6.23 -16.04
C GLY A 51 4.84 -4.87 -15.58
N ALA A 52 4.61 -3.82 -16.38
CA ALA A 52 4.99 -2.44 -16.04
C ALA A 52 4.29 -1.93 -14.78
N LEU A 53 3.01 -2.26 -14.59
CA LEU A 53 2.30 -1.88 -13.37
C LEU A 53 2.75 -2.68 -12.15
N LEU A 54 3.07 -3.96 -12.34
CA LEU A 54 3.63 -4.77 -11.28
C LEU A 54 5.00 -4.24 -10.85
N SER A 55 5.89 -3.94 -11.79
CA SER A 55 7.22 -3.38 -11.48
C SER A 55 7.11 -2.01 -10.81
N ALA A 56 6.20 -1.15 -11.26
CA ALA A 56 5.93 0.13 -10.60
C ALA A 56 5.47 -0.06 -9.14
N LYS A 57 4.55 -1.00 -8.87
CA LYS A 57 4.11 -1.33 -7.51
C LYS A 57 5.25 -1.90 -6.65
N VAL A 58 6.05 -2.81 -7.19
CA VAL A 58 7.20 -3.40 -6.51
C VAL A 58 8.23 -2.34 -6.15
N LEU A 59 8.53 -1.42 -7.08
CA LEU A 59 9.47 -0.33 -6.82
C LEU A 59 8.91 0.68 -5.82
N ALA A 60 7.63 1.04 -5.91
CA ALA A 60 7.02 2.00 -5.00
C ALA A 60 7.00 1.51 -3.54
N LEU A 61 6.90 0.21 -3.30
CA LEU A 61 6.78 -0.38 -1.97
C LEU A 61 7.95 0.00 -1.02
N PRO A 62 9.24 -0.23 -1.35
CA PRO A 62 10.36 0.17 -0.50
C PRO A 62 10.48 1.68 -0.33
N PHE A 63 10.16 2.49 -1.34
CA PHE A 63 10.21 3.95 -1.21
C PHE A 63 9.18 4.47 -0.20
N VAL A 64 7.94 3.99 -0.29
CA VAL A 64 6.88 4.39 0.65
C VAL A 64 7.21 3.88 2.06
N ALA A 65 7.68 2.63 2.17
CA ALA A 65 8.09 2.07 3.45
C ALA A 65 9.24 2.85 4.09
N GLY A 66 10.26 3.20 3.30
CA GLY A 66 11.39 4.00 3.75
C GLY A 66 10.99 5.41 4.19
N ALA A 67 10.13 6.08 3.42
CA ALA A 67 9.61 7.41 3.78
C ALA A 67 8.79 7.37 5.08
N ALA A 68 7.91 6.38 5.23
CA ALA A 68 7.11 6.21 6.44
C ALA A 68 7.97 5.93 7.68
N ALA A 69 8.99 5.05 7.53
CA ALA A 69 9.93 4.76 8.61
C ALA A 69 10.75 6.00 8.98
N GLY A 70 11.26 6.73 8.00
CA GLY A 70 12.03 7.97 8.22
C GLY A 70 11.21 9.04 8.95
N ALA A 71 9.97 9.28 8.52
CA ALA A 71 9.07 10.21 9.19
C ALA A 71 8.79 9.77 10.64
N GLY A 72 8.58 8.47 10.88
CA GLY A 72 8.41 7.91 12.22
C GLY A 72 9.60 8.19 13.13
N CYS A 73 10.83 7.96 12.65
CA CYS A 73 12.06 8.23 13.40
C CYS A 73 12.20 9.71 13.78
N VAL A 74 11.87 10.63 12.87
CA VAL A 74 11.94 12.08 13.13
C VAL A 74 10.95 12.49 14.22
N VAL A 75 9.71 12.03 14.13
CA VAL A 75 8.67 12.34 15.13
C VAL A 75 9.04 11.80 16.51
N LEU A 76 9.51 10.56 16.58
CA LEU A 76 9.95 9.96 17.84
C LEU A 76 11.17 10.68 18.41
N GLY A 77 12.15 11.01 17.57
CA GLY A 77 13.33 11.77 17.98
C GLY A 77 12.97 13.11 18.61
N LEU A 78 12.13 13.91 17.93
CA LEU A 78 11.67 15.19 18.47
C LEU A 78 10.85 15.02 19.76
N GLY A 79 10.00 14.00 19.83
CA GLY A 79 9.21 13.69 21.03
C GLY A 79 10.09 13.43 22.25
N ILE A 80 11.19 12.69 22.09
CA ILE A 80 12.14 12.38 23.17
C ILE A 80 12.81 13.65 23.71
N PHE A 81 13.06 14.67 22.89
CA PHE A 81 13.66 15.93 23.38
C PHE A 81 12.63 16.91 23.93
N ILE A 82 11.50 17.08 23.22
CA ILE A 82 10.50 18.11 23.56
C ILE A 82 9.73 17.74 24.84
N VAL A 83 9.37 16.46 25.02
CA VAL A 83 8.53 16.03 26.15
C VAL A 83 9.25 16.22 27.50
N PRO A 84 10.50 15.74 27.72
CA PRO A 84 11.20 15.96 28.98
C PRO A 84 11.47 17.44 29.25
N ALA A 85 11.80 18.23 28.23
CA ALA A 85 12.02 19.67 28.38
C ALA A 85 10.74 20.38 28.85
N TYR A 86 9.60 20.08 28.22
CA TYR A 86 8.30 20.65 28.60
C TYR A 86 7.86 20.22 30.01
N VAL A 87 7.99 18.92 30.34
CA VAL A 87 7.67 18.40 31.67
C VAL A 87 8.53 19.05 32.73
N SER A 88 9.84 19.14 32.50
CA SER A 88 10.79 19.79 33.42
C SER A 88 10.42 21.26 33.65
N TYR A 89 10.15 22.02 32.58
CA TYR A 89 9.70 23.40 32.67
C TYR A 89 8.41 23.53 33.50
N LYS A 90 7.41 22.67 33.23
CA LYS A 90 6.13 22.70 33.93
C LYS A 90 6.27 22.40 35.43
N VAL A 91 7.13 21.44 35.80
CA VAL A 91 7.40 21.11 37.21
C VAL A 91 8.09 22.27 37.93
N ILE A 92 9.09 22.89 37.32
CA ILE A 92 9.80 24.04 37.89
C ILE A 92 8.84 25.22 38.10
N LYS A 93 7.99 25.51 37.11
CA LYS A 93 6.98 26.58 37.19
C LYS A 93 5.99 26.35 38.33
N LYS A 94 5.49 25.12 38.49
CA LYS A 94 4.59 24.78 39.61
C LYS A 94 5.27 24.97 40.97
N ARG A 95 6.54 24.56 41.12
CA ARG A 95 7.30 24.76 42.37
C ARG A 95 7.51 26.24 42.70
N LYS A 96 7.73 27.10 41.70
CA LYS A 96 7.85 28.55 41.87
C LYS A 96 6.53 29.20 42.32
N ASN A 97 5.40 28.73 41.82
CA ASN A 97 4.08 29.30 42.16
C ASN A 97 3.53 28.80 43.52
N ALA A 98 4.11 27.75 44.08
CA ALA A 98 3.71 27.16 45.37
C ALA A 98 4.56 27.67 46.55
N LYS A 99 5.61 28.45 46.26
CA LYS A 99 6.35 29.26 47.23
C LYS A 99 5.81 30.68 47.18
#